data_AF-A0A6L8G941-F1
#
_entry.id   AF-A0A6L8G941-F1
#
_cell.length_a   1.000
_cell.length_b   1.000
_cell.length_c   1.000
_cell.angle_alpha   90.00
_cell.angle_beta   90.00
_cell.angle_gamma   90.00
#
_symmetry.space_group_name_H-M   'P 1'
#
loop_
_entity.id
_entity.type
_entity.pdbx_description
1 polymer ?
#
loop_
_entity_poly.entity_id
_entity_poly.type
_entity_poly.pdbx_seq_one_letter_code
_entity_poly.pdbx_strand_id
1 'polypeptide(L)'
;DLAALPEPTPGLANLTDPTPESDVAAALGGDVEALARGSSDGVFLAHATRHGVDGNIRAELAVADLEFRRDNQGRVLERLFDVNVYFRAYEKMSLDQYAELARLRRLGIRTSAAPPAPVEQ
;
A
#
# COMPACT_ATOMS: atom_id res chain seq x y z
N ASP A 1 -4.30 51.42 13.08
CA ASP A 1 -3.91 51.42 14.50
C ASP A 1 -3.53 50.00 14.86
N LEU A 2 -2.24 49.74 15.08
CA LEU A 2 -1.69 48.40 15.39
C LEU A 2 -1.58 48.18 16.91
N ALA A 3 -2.07 49.13 17.73
CA ALA A 3 -1.93 49.09 19.17
C ALA A 3 -2.98 48.22 19.88
N ALA A 4 -4.06 47.84 19.19
CA ALA A 4 -5.13 47.00 19.73
C ALA A 4 -5.16 45.66 18.99
N LEU A 5 -4.32 44.72 19.44
CA LEU A 5 -4.44 43.34 19.01
C LEU A 5 -5.62 42.68 19.76
N PRO A 6 -6.39 41.80 19.10
CA PRO A 6 -7.40 41.00 19.77
C PRO A 6 -6.73 40.09 20.81
N GLU A 7 -7.44 39.82 21.92
CA GLU A 7 -6.99 38.86 22.93
C GLU A 7 -6.69 37.50 22.28
N PRO A 8 -5.50 36.92 22.50
CA PRO A 8 -5.14 35.64 21.91
C PRO A 8 -6.09 34.56 22.42
N THR A 9 -6.54 33.68 21.52
CA THR A 9 -7.36 32.51 21.90
C THR A 9 -6.44 31.42 22.47
N PRO A 10 -6.51 31.09 23.77
CA PRO A 10 -5.62 30.12 24.36
C PRO A 10 -5.82 28.73 23.74
N GLY A 11 -4.72 28.06 23.38
CA GLY A 11 -4.73 26.71 22.81
C GLY A 11 -4.87 26.62 21.29
N LEU A 12 -5.03 27.75 20.58
CA LEU A 12 -4.89 27.77 19.13
C LEU A 12 -3.43 27.87 18.69
N ALA A 13 -3.14 27.32 17.51
CA ALA A 13 -1.85 27.47 16.86
C ALA A 13 -1.57 28.93 16.53
N ASN A 14 -0.31 29.35 16.65
CA ASN A 14 0.11 30.70 16.32
C ASN A 14 0.20 30.85 14.79
N LEU A 15 -0.41 31.91 14.25
CA LEU A 15 -0.44 32.19 12.81
C LEU A 15 0.94 32.46 12.19
N THR A 16 1.93 32.79 13.01
CA THR A 16 3.30 33.06 12.54
C THR A 16 4.24 31.86 12.64
N ASP A 17 3.79 30.76 13.24
CA ASP A 17 4.65 29.58 13.37
C ASP A 17 4.82 28.91 12.00
N PRO A 18 6.04 28.50 11.62
CA PRO A 18 6.27 27.85 10.35
C PRO A 18 5.56 26.49 10.28
N THR A 19 4.94 26.19 9.13
CA THR A 19 4.21 24.94 8.88
C THR A 19 4.82 24.16 7.71
N PRO A 20 6.08 23.67 7.85
CA PRO A 20 6.87 23.15 6.73
C PRO A 20 6.20 21.98 5.99
N GLU A 21 5.46 21.11 6.68
CA GLU A 21 4.76 19.99 6.03
C GLU A 21 3.61 20.47 5.13
N SER A 22 2.84 21.46 5.60
CA SER A 22 1.78 22.12 4.81
C SER A 22 2.38 22.85 3.60
N ASP A 23 3.48 23.56 3.81
CA ASP A 23 4.17 24.32 2.76
C ASP A 23 4.68 23.39 1.64
N VAL A 24 5.27 22.24 2.01
CA VAL A 24 5.72 21.23 1.06
C VAL A 24 4.54 20.58 0.34
N ALA A 25 3.47 20.23 1.07
CA ALA A 25 2.27 19.64 0.46
C ALA A 25 1.66 20.59 -0.58
N ALA A 26 1.51 21.88 -0.25
CA ALA A 26 1.02 22.89 -1.18
C ALA A 26 1.93 23.05 -2.40
N ALA A 27 3.26 23.09 -2.21
CA ALA A 27 4.24 23.20 -3.30
C ALA A 27 4.19 22.01 -4.27
N LEU A 28 3.85 20.81 -3.77
CA LEU A 28 3.69 19.59 -4.57
C LEU A 28 2.27 19.44 -5.17
N GLY A 29 1.37 20.40 -4.95
CA GLY A 29 -0.02 20.38 -5.43
C GLY A 29 -0.96 19.48 -4.63
N GLY A 30 -0.59 19.15 -3.39
CA GLY A 30 -1.41 18.38 -2.44
C GLY A 30 -2.51 19.21 -1.77
N ASP A 31 -3.43 18.51 -1.10
CA ASP A 31 -4.51 19.11 -0.30
C ASP A 31 -4.07 19.30 1.16
N VAL A 32 -3.87 20.54 1.58
CA VAL A 32 -3.47 20.91 2.96
C VAL A 32 -4.57 20.58 3.97
N GLU A 33 -5.84 20.71 3.58
CA GLU A 33 -6.99 20.37 4.43
C GLU A 33 -7.11 18.85 4.61
N ALA A 34 -6.65 18.05 3.64
CA ALA A 34 -6.52 16.60 3.81
C ALA A 34 -5.43 16.23 4.83
N LEU A 35 -4.33 16.99 4.87
CA LEU A 35 -3.27 16.79 5.86
C LEU A 35 -3.79 17.04 7.29
N ALA A 36 -4.59 18.11 7.47
CA ALA A 36 -5.19 18.46 8.75
C ALA A 36 -6.29 17.48 9.23
N ARG A 37 -7.06 16.88 8.30
CA ARG A 37 -8.12 15.91 8.64
C ARG A 37 -7.59 14.56 9.11
N GLY A 38 -6.33 14.22 8.81
CA GLY A 38 -5.83 12.86 8.94
C GLY A 38 -6.52 11.89 7.97
N SER A 39 -5.91 10.73 7.71
CA SER A 39 -6.52 9.72 6.83
C SER A 39 -7.83 9.20 7.43
N SER A 40 -8.97 9.51 6.81
CA SER A 40 -10.31 9.05 7.25
C SER A 40 -10.62 7.63 6.78
N ASP A 41 -9.67 6.71 6.87
CA ASP A 41 -9.80 5.34 6.38
C ASP A 41 -10.59 4.44 7.33
N GLY A 42 -11.09 4.98 8.46
CA GLY A 42 -11.84 4.21 9.46
C GLY A 42 -13.07 3.51 8.91
N VAL A 43 -13.82 4.14 7.99
CA VAL A 43 -14.99 3.51 7.34
C VAL A 43 -14.56 2.38 6.41
N PHE A 44 -13.48 2.57 5.66
CA PHE A 44 -12.91 1.54 4.80
C PHE A 44 -12.39 0.36 5.62
N LEU A 45 -11.66 0.63 6.70
CA LEU A 45 -11.15 -0.38 7.61
C LEU A 45 -12.29 -1.17 8.24
N ALA A 46 -13.30 -0.49 8.80
CA ALA A 46 -14.48 -1.15 9.37
C ALA A 46 -15.20 -2.04 8.35
N HIS A 47 -15.33 -1.57 7.10
CA HIS A 47 -15.92 -2.37 6.03
C HIS A 47 -15.03 -3.56 5.66
N ALA A 48 -13.72 -3.40 5.55
CA ALA A 48 -12.78 -4.47 5.20
C ALA A 48 -12.72 -5.55 6.30
N THR A 49 -12.74 -5.15 7.57
CA THR A 49 -12.67 -6.03 8.73
C THR A 49 -14.04 -6.49 9.23
N ARG A 50 -15.13 -6.19 8.52
CA ARG A 50 -16.52 -6.48 8.95
C ARG A 50 -16.79 -7.96 9.21
N HIS A 51 -16.00 -8.84 8.62
CA HIS A 51 -16.10 -10.30 8.79
C HIS A 51 -15.13 -10.85 9.85
N GLY A 52 -14.48 -9.97 10.62
CA GLY A 52 -13.44 -10.33 11.57
C GLY A 52 -12.06 -10.38 10.94
N VAL A 53 -11.03 -10.29 11.79
CA VAL A 53 -9.63 -10.48 11.43
C VAL A 53 -9.05 -11.45 12.46
N ASP A 54 -8.42 -12.50 11.98
CA ASP A 54 -7.70 -13.42 12.85
C ASP A 54 -6.40 -12.73 13.34
N GLY A 55 -6.29 -12.55 14.65
CA GLY A 55 -5.12 -11.92 15.28
C GLY A 55 -3.84 -12.74 15.17
N ASN A 56 -3.96 -14.05 14.92
CA ASN A 56 -2.86 -15.00 14.82
C ASN A 56 -2.47 -15.35 13.37
N ILE A 57 -3.17 -14.81 12.37
CA ILE A 57 -2.98 -15.16 10.95
C ILE A 57 -1.53 -15.05 10.46
N ARG A 58 -0.76 -14.11 11.00
CA ARG A 58 0.66 -13.92 10.61
C ARG A 58 1.53 -15.08 11.06
N ALA A 59 1.33 -15.59 12.26
CA ALA A 59 2.09 -16.72 12.78
C ALA A 59 1.72 -18.00 12.03
N GLU A 60 0.43 -18.20 11.77
CA GLU A 60 -0.07 -19.35 11.02
C GLU A 60 0.44 -19.37 9.57
N LEU A 61 0.36 -18.23 8.87
CA LEU A 61 0.91 -18.10 7.52
C LEU A 61 2.42 -18.32 7.49
N ALA A 62 3.17 -17.88 8.51
CA ALA A 62 4.61 -18.09 8.55
C ALA A 62 4.97 -19.59 8.65
N VAL A 63 4.21 -20.36 9.43
CA VAL A 63 4.38 -21.82 9.53
C VAL A 63 4.00 -22.49 8.20
N ALA A 64 2.83 -22.16 7.65
CA ALA A 64 2.36 -22.71 6.39
C ALA A 64 3.30 -22.39 5.20
N ASP A 65 3.85 -21.18 5.16
CA ASP A 65 4.82 -20.76 4.15
C ASP A 65 6.12 -21.58 4.24
N LEU A 66 6.62 -21.81 5.45
CA LEU A 66 7.82 -22.62 5.65
C LEU A 66 7.61 -24.05 5.16
N GLU A 67 6.47 -24.67 5.50
CA GLU A 67 6.11 -26.01 5.03
C GLU A 67 6.01 -26.04 3.50
N PHE A 68 5.30 -25.07 2.90
CA PHE A 68 5.17 -24.97 1.45
C PHE A 68 6.54 -24.87 0.75
N ARG A 69 7.46 -24.06 1.28
CA ARG A 69 8.83 -23.95 0.72
C ARG A 69 9.66 -25.23 0.91
N ARG A 70 9.41 -26.02 1.96
CA ARG A 70 10.06 -27.32 2.15
C ARG A 70 9.59 -28.35 1.13
N ASP A 71 8.32 -28.30 0.74
CA ASP A 71 7.75 -29.22 -0.24
C ASP A 71 8.03 -28.81 -1.70
N ASN A 72 8.30 -27.52 -1.94
CA ASN A 72 8.57 -26.96 -3.27
C ASN A 72 10.04 -26.56 -3.47
N GLN A 73 10.96 -27.34 -2.90
CA GLN A 73 12.39 -27.06 -3.01
C GLN A 73 12.90 -27.11 -4.46
N GLY A 74 13.93 -26.30 -4.72
CA GLY A 74 14.73 -26.37 -5.94
C GLY A 74 15.31 -27.76 -6.19
N ARG A 75 15.62 -28.05 -7.46
CA ARG A 75 16.37 -29.26 -7.83
C ARG A 75 17.70 -29.27 -7.08
N VAL A 76 18.28 -30.45 -6.90
CA VAL A 76 19.53 -30.63 -6.12
C VAL A 76 20.65 -29.69 -6.59
N LEU A 77 20.83 -29.52 -7.90
CA LEU A 77 21.83 -28.61 -8.47
C LEU A 77 21.50 -27.14 -8.23
N GLU A 78 20.24 -26.74 -8.35
CA GLU A 78 19.81 -25.35 -8.09
C GLU A 78 20.05 -24.96 -6.63
N ARG A 79 19.83 -25.91 -5.70
CA ARG A 79 20.14 -25.75 -4.28
C ARG A 79 21.65 -25.69 -4.00
N LEU A 80 22.45 -26.44 -4.76
CA LEU A 80 23.92 -26.43 -4.64
C LEU A 80 24.53 -25.11 -5.13
N PHE A 81 23.88 -24.46 -6.11
CA PHE A 81 24.31 -23.19 -6.69
C PHE A 81 23.53 -21.97 -6.17
N ASP A 82 22.76 -22.13 -5.09
CA ASP A 82 21.94 -21.07 -4.46
C ASP A 82 21.08 -20.27 -5.45
N VAL A 83 20.53 -20.96 -6.45
CA VAL A 83 19.65 -20.35 -7.44
C VAL A 83 18.33 -19.99 -6.76
N ASN A 84 17.90 -18.74 -6.92
CA ASN A 84 16.64 -18.29 -6.34
C ASN A 84 15.44 -18.98 -7.03
N VAL A 85 14.82 -19.93 -6.33
CA VAL A 85 13.65 -20.71 -6.80
C VAL A 85 12.31 -20.08 -6.37
N TYR A 86 12.34 -18.95 -5.66
CA TYR A 86 11.15 -18.33 -5.08
C TYR A 86 10.03 -18.17 -6.10
N PHE A 87 10.28 -17.49 -7.23
CA PHE A 87 9.27 -17.27 -8.26
C PHE A 87 8.69 -18.56 -8.85
N ARG A 88 9.48 -19.63 -8.92
CA ARG A 88 9.00 -20.93 -9.40
C ARG A 88 8.16 -21.65 -8.36
N ALA A 89 8.53 -21.58 -7.09
CA ALA A 89 7.76 -22.19 -6.00
C ALA A 89 6.33 -21.61 -5.92
N TYR A 90 6.20 -20.28 -6.12
CA TYR A 90 4.91 -19.59 -6.09
C TYR A 90 4.27 -19.39 -7.46
N GLU A 91 4.76 -20.05 -8.52
CA GLU A 91 4.24 -19.88 -9.89
C GLU A 91 2.73 -20.14 -9.97
N LYS A 92 2.26 -21.20 -9.29
CA LYS A 92 0.83 -21.55 -9.22
C LYS A 92 -0.04 -20.55 -8.46
N MET A 93 0.58 -19.71 -7.63
CA MET A 93 -0.08 -18.66 -6.86
C MET A 93 0.07 -17.28 -7.52
N SER A 94 0.88 -17.20 -8.59
CA SER A 94 1.06 -15.99 -9.36
C SER A 94 -0.09 -15.80 -10.35
N LEU A 95 -0.44 -14.54 -10.60
CA LEU A 95 -1.44 -14.16 -11.58
C LEU A 95 -0.76 -13.53 -12.78
N ASP A 96 -1.17 -13.91 -13.99
CA ASP A 96 -0.79 -13.16 -15.19
C ASP A 96 -1.46 -11.79 -15.15
N GLN A 97 -0.63 -10.78 -14.84
CA GLN A 97 -1.03 -9.39 -14.70
C GLN A 97 -1.73 -8.82 -15.94
N TYR A 98 -1.31 -9.22 -17.15
CA TYR A 98 -1.89 -8.72 -18.39
C TYR A 98 -3.18 -9.45 -18.74
N ALA A 99 -3.23 -10.77 -18.50
CA ALA A 99 -4.45 -11.55 -18.66
C ALA A 99 -5.55 -11.08 -17.70
N GLU A 100 -5.21 -10.81 -16.44
CA GLU A 100 -6.15 -10.30 -15.46
C GLU A 100 -6.63 -8.89 -15.81
N LEU A 101 -5.72 -8.00 -16.19
CA LEU A 101 -6.08 -6.65 -16.63
C LEU A 101 -7.04 -6.70 -17.84
N ALA A 102 -6.79 -7.58 -18.81
CA ALA A 102 -7.70 -7.79 -19.93
C ALA A 102 -9.06 -8.33 -19.49
N ARG A 103 -9.10 -9.22 -18.50
CA ARG A 103 -10.35 -9.73 -17.89
C ARG A 103 -11.14 -8.61 -17.23
N LEU A 104 -10.51 -7.78 -16.40
CA LEU A 104 -11.14 -6.65 -15.71
C LEU A 104 -11.68 -5.61 -16.69
N ARG A 105 -10.93 -5.32 -17.76
CA ARG A 105 -11.39 -4.43 -18.85
C ARG A 105 -12.63 -4.96 -19.56
N ARG A 106 -12.67 -6.26 -19.89
CA ARG A 106 -13.86 -6.90 -20.48
C ARG A 106 -15.09 -6.82 -19.57
N LEU A 107 -14.88 -6.86 -18.26
CA LEU A 107 -15.93 -6.70 -17.25
C LEU A 107 -16.33 -5.24 -16.99
N GLY A 108 -15.67 -4.27 -17.64
CA GLY A 108 -15.93 -2.83 -17.41
C GLY A 108 -15.45 -2.32 -16.04
N ILE A 109 -14.61 -3.09 -15.34
CA ILE A 109 -14.08 -2.69 -14.03
C ILE A 109 -12.98 -1.65 -14.23
N ARG A 110 -13.14 -0.50 -13.58
CA ARG A 110 -12.13 0.56 -13.59
C ARG A 110 -10.91 0.11 -12.79
N THR A 111 -9.74 0.17 -13.43
CA THR A 111 -8.44 -0.11 -12.84
C THR A 111 -7.53 1.10 -13.06
N SER A 112 -6.55 1.29 -12.18
CA SER A 112 -5.51 2.31 -12.40
C SER A 112 -4.75 2.04 -13.71
N ALA A 113 -4.20 3.09 -14.32
CA ALA A 113 -3.40 2.93 -15.53
C ALA A 113 -2.24 1.96 -15.29
N ALA A 114 -2.21 0.86 -16.03
CA ALA A 114 -1.13 -0.10 -15.99
C ALA A 114 -0.04 0.29 -17.01
N PRO A 115 1.25 0.07 -16.70
CA PRO A 115 2.32 0.26 -17.67
C PRO A 115 2.13 -0.66 -18.90
N PRO A 116 2.62 -0.25 -20.09
CA PRO A 116 2.54 -1.08 -21.29
C PRO A 116 3.25 -2.41 -21.08
N ALA A 117 2.84 -3.43 -21.84
CA ALA A 117 3.57 -4.70 -21.88
C ALA A 117 5.03 -4.45 -22.31
N PRO A 118 6.02 -5.12 -21.70
CA PRO A 118 7.37 -5.12 -22.21
C PRO A 118 7.34 -5.56 -23.68
N VAL A 119 8.07 -4.86 -24.53
CA VAL A 119 8.37 -5.36 -25.87
C VAL A 119 9.24 -6.61 -25.71
N GLU A 120 8.81 -7.75 -26.26
CA GLU A 120 9.67 -8.92 -26.39
C GLU A 120 10.91 -8.49 -27.21
N GLN A 121 12.10 -8.72 -26.64
CA GLN A 121 13.39 -8.49 -27.32
C GLN A 121 13.81 -9.73 -28.08
#